data_AF-A0A9X0WDU9-F1
#
_entry.id   AF-A0A9X0WDU9-F1
#
_cell.length_a   1.000
_cell.length_b   1.000
_cell.length_c   1.000
_cell.angle_alpha   90.00
_cell.angle_beta   90.00
_cell.angle_gamma   90.00
#
_symmetry.space_group_name_H-M   'P 1'
#
loop_
_entity.id
_entity.type
_entity.pdbx_description
1 polymer ?
#
loop_
_entity_poly.entity_id
_entity_poly.type
_entity_poly.pdbx_seq_one_letter_code
_entity_poly.pdbx_strand_id
1 'polypeptide(L)'
;MTLAADLLEQARMLATREPKRPRQAGLRRAVSAAYYALFHQLVEAASQDLVTGRGCENLRHKVRRAFQHKEMKDVCQALAKWQPKQPPARLAERFLQPPTPDIQAVASAFVELQHHGHTTLDHVWTFFRGTDRRFLEADPNTRCPGDPQ
;
A
#
# COMPACT_ATOMS: atom_id res chain seq x y z
N MET A 1 1.88 -17.92 1.87
CA MET A 1 1.88 -16.69 1.04
C MET A 1 0.94 -15.69 1.68
N THR A 2 1.22 -14.40 1.60
CA THR A 2 0.36 -13.36 2.19
C THR A 2 -0.75 -12.98 1.21
N LEU A 3 -1.92 -12.58 1.72
CA LEU A 3 -3.05 -12.12 0.89
C LEU A 3 -2.62 -11.07 -0.15
N ALA A 4 -1.73 -10.15 0.24
CA ALA A 4 -1.24 -9.13 -0.66
C ALA A 4 -0.39 -9.68 -1.81
N ALA A 5 0.45 -10.69 -1.57
CA ALA A 5 1.24 -11.32 -2.62
C ALA A 5 0.35 -12.05 -3.63
N ASP A 6 -0.69 -12.74 -3.14
CA ASP A 6 -1.65 -13.45 -4.00
C ASP A 6 -2.45 -12.47 -4.88
N LEU A 7 -2.90 -11.35 -4.32
CA LEU A 7 -3.58 -10.28 -5.05
C LEU A 7 -2.67 -9.62 -6.09
N LEU A 8 -1.38 -9.43 -5.78
CA LEU A 8 -0.42 -8.86 -6.72
C LEU A 8 -0.15 -9.81 -7.90
N GLU A 9 0.00 -11.11 -7.64
CA GLU A 9 0.14 -12.10 -8.72
C GLU A 9 -1.15 -12.18 -9.56
N GLN A 10 -2.32 -12.13 -8.92
CA GLN A 10 -3.60 -12.05 -9.63
C GLN A 10 -3.68 -10.80 -10.53
N ALA A 11 -3.22 -9.65 -10.04
CA ALA A 11 -3.15 -8.43 -10.83
C ALA A 11 -2.28 -8.62 -12.07
N ARG A 12 -1.09 -9.21 -11.90
CA ARG A 12 -0.14 -9.49 -12.99
C ARG A 12 -0.73 -10.44 -14.03
N MET A 13 -1.35 -11.53 -13.59
CA MET A 13 -2.02 -12.49 -14.47
C MET A 13 -3.16 -11.82 -15.26
N LEU A 14 -3.99 -11.01 -14.61
CA LEU A 14 -5.11 -10.31 -15.25
C LEU A 14 -4.64 -9.25 -16.26
N ALA A 15 -3.55 -8.54 -15.95
CA ALA A 15 -2.98 -7.54 -16.84
C ALA A 15 -2.38 -8.17 -18.11
N THR A 16 -1.79 -9.37 -18.00
CA THR A 16 -1.05 -10.02 -19.08
C THR A 16 -1.85 -11.08 -19.86
N ARG A 17 -3.07 -11.39 -19.41
CA ARG A 17 -3.91 -12.48 -19.97
C ARG A 17 -4.19 -12.33 -21.47
N GLU A 18 -4.34 -11.12 -21.98
CA GLU A 18 -4.76 -10.84 -23.36
C GLU A 18 -3.82 -9.80 -24.01
N PRO A 19 -2.58 -10.18 -24.37
CA PRO A 19 -1.52 -9.24 -24.72
C PRO A 19 -1.78 -8.46 -26.03
N LYS A 20 -2.60 -8.99 -26.94
CA LYS A 20 -2.89 -8.36 -28.24
C LYS A 20 -4.10 -7.42 -28.22
N ARG A 21 -5.10 -7.69 -27.38
CA ARG A 21 -6.35 -6.93 -27.32
C ARG A 21 -6.97 -7.06 -25.92
N PRO A 22 -6.41 -6.38 -24.92
CA PRO A 22 -6.81 -6.59 -23.54
C PRO A 22 -8.26 -6.15 -23.31
N ARG A 23 -9.08 -7.05 -22.79
CA ARG A 23 -10.42 -6.71 -22.32
C ARG A 23 -10.31 -5.71 -21.18
N GLN A 24 -11.02 -4.60 -21.34
CA GLN A 24 -11.17 -3.56 -20.32
C GLN A 24 -11.63 -4.12 -18.95
N ALA A 25 -12.48 -5.14 -18.95
CA ALA A 25 -12.90 -5.83 -17.72
C ALA A 25 -11.78 -6.62 -17.02
N GLY A 26 -10.80 -7.14 -17.77
CA GLY A 26 -9.60 -7.77 -17.20
C GLY A 26 -8.69 -6.73 -16.55
N LEU A 27 -8.44 -5.63 -17.26
CA LEU A 27 -7.60 -4.54 -16.80
C LEU A 27 -8.14 -3.85 -15.53
N ARG A 28 -9.44 -3.53 -15.50
CA ARG A 28 -10.07 -2.97 -14.29
C ARG A 28 -9.92 -3.90 -13.08
N ARG A 29 -10.06 -5.22 -13.29
CA ARG A 29 -9.85 -6.21 -12.22
C ARG A 29 -8.38 -6.30 -11.80
N ALA A 30 -7.44 -6.17 -12.74
CA ALA A 30 -6.01 -6.10 -12.42
C ALA A 30 -5.68 -4.90 -11.52
N VAL A 31 -6.18 -3.71 -11.88
CA VAL A 31 -6.02 -2.48 -11.09
C VAL A 31 -6.62 -2.64 -9.69
N SER A 32 -7.85 -3.17 -9.60
CA SER A 32 -8.47 -3.45 -8.30
C SER A 32 -7.63 -4.41 -7.45
N ALA A 33 -7.13 -5.49 -8.04
CA ALA A 33 -6.30 -6.47 -7.33
C ALA A 33 -4.98 -5.84 -6.84
N ALA A 34 -4.32 -5.02 -7.67
CA ALA A 34 -3.12 -4.29 -7.28
C ALA A 34 -3.39 -3.26 -6.17
N TYR A 35 -4.52 -2.55 -6.23
CA TYR A 35 -4.96 -1.63 -5.20
C TYR A 35 -5.11 -2.33 -3.84
N TYR A 36 -5.85 -3.45 -3.80
CA TYR A 36 -6.03 -4.20 -2.56
C TYR A 36 -4.73 -4.84 -2.07
N ALA A 37 -3.86 -5.29 -2.98
CA ALA A 37 -2.53 -5.78 -2.60
C ALA A 37 -1.75 -4.70 -1.85
N LEU A 38 -1.61 -3.50 -2.43
CA LEU A 38 -0.90 -2.39 -1.80
C LEU A 38 -1.54 -1.98 -0.47
N PHE A 39 -2.87 -1.90 -0.41
CA PHE A 39 -3.60 -1.63 0.84
C PHE A 39 -3.22 -2.63 1.93
N HIS A 40 -3.30 -3.92 1.64
CA HIS A 40 -3.01 -4.97 2.62
C HIS A 40 -1.54 -5.00 3.03
N GLN A 41 -0.60 -4.69 2.15
CA GLN A 41 0.82 -4.58 2.53
C GLN A 41 1.06 -3.43 3.51
N LEU A 42 0.53 -2.24 3.22
CA LEU A 42 0.69 -1.07 4.08
C LEU A 42 0.06 -1.29 5.46
N VAL A 43 -1.13 -1.88 5.49
CA VAL A 43 -1.85 -2.18 6.72
C VAL A 43 -1.15 -3.28 7.54
N GLU A 44 -0.59 -4.29 6.89
CA GLU A 44 0.21 -5.32 7.56
C GLU A 44 1.46 -4.70 8.19
N ALA A 45 2.25 -3.95 7.42
CA ALA A 45 3.45 -3.28 7.91
C ALA A 45 3.13 -2.33 9.08
N ALA A 46 2.12 -1.47 8.92
CA ALA A 46 1.70 -0.55 9.99
C ALA A 46 1.23 -1.29 11.24
N SER A 47 0.55 -2.44 11.10
CA SER A 47 0.12 -3.23 12.26
C SER A 47 1.28 -3.90 13.00
N GLN A 48 2.34 -4.27 12.29
CA GLN A 48 3.55 -4.84 12.86
C GLN A 48 4.36 -3.76 13.59
N ASP A 49 4.42 -2.55 13.03
CA ASP A 49 5.09 -1.40 13.64
C ASP A 49 4.34 -0.88 14.89
N LEU A 50 3.00 -0.78 14.82
CA LEU A 50 2.18 -0.28 15.94
C LEU A 50 2.05 -1.30 17.08
N VAL A 51 2.08 -2.60 16.77
CA VAL A 51 1.91 -3.68 17.74
C VAL A 51 3.12 -4.61 17.65
N THR A 52 4.17 -4.22 18.37
CA THR A 52 5.43 -4.94 18.43
C THR A 52 5.31 -6.18 19.32
N GLY A 53 5.99 -7.26 18.94
CA GLY A 53 6.17 -8.44 19.78
C GLY A 53 5.51 -9.76 19.40
N ARG A 54 5.80 -10.82 20.16
CA ARG A 54 5.25 -12.17 19.92
C ARG A 54 3.90 -12.35 20.61
N GLY A 55 3.01 -13.17 20.03
CA GLY A 55 1.72 -13.52 20.64
C GLY A 55 0.58 -12.49 20.47
N CYS A 56 0.84 -11.33 19.89
CA CYS A 56 -0.15 -10.24 19.77
C CYS A 56 -0.97 -10.27 18.46
N GLU A 57 -1.12 -11.43 17.82
CA GLU A 57 -1.83 -11.57 16.54
C GLU A 57 -3.29 -11.14 16.59
N ASN A 58 -3.97 -11.39 17.69
CA ASN A 58 -5.36 -10.94 17.89
C ASN A 58 -5.47 -9.42 17.90
N LEU A 59 -4.48 -8.74 18.51
CA LEU A 59 -4.44 -7.27 18.54
C LEU A 59 -4.04 -6.70 17.18
N ARG A 60 -3.04 -7.28 16.50
CA ARG A 60 -2.70 -6.93 15.10
C ARG A 60 -3.90 -7.09 14.18
N HIS A 61 -4.66 -8.17 14.30
CA HIS A 61 -5.88 -8.37 13.52
C HIS A 61 -6.93 -7.28 13.77
N LYS A 62 -7.14 -6.87 15.03
CA LYS A 62 -8.03 -5.74 15.36
C LYS A 62 -7.53 -4.42 14.77
N VAL A 63 -6.24 -4.13 14.87
CA VAL A 63 -5.60 -2.93 14.30
C VAL A 63 -5.77 -2.90 12.78
N ARG A 64 -5.46 -4.01 12.08
CA ARG A 64 -5.62 -4.12 10.63
C ARG A 64 -7.05 -3.83 10.17
N ARG A 65 -8.05 -4.30 10.92
CA ARG A 65 -9.47 -4.05 10.62
C ARG A 65 -9.92 -2.61 10.90
N ALA A 66 -9.17 -1.85 11.70
CA ALA A 66 -9.48 -0.46 12.00
C ALA A 66 -9.09 0.49 10.85
N PHE A 67 -8.15 0.09 9.97
CA PHE A 67 -7.77 0.88 8.81
C PHE A 67 -8.92 0.97 7.80
N GLN A 68 -9.23 2.20 7.37
CA GLN A 68 -10.26 2.47 6.37
C GLN A 68 -9.65 2.94 5.04
N HIS A 69 -10.16 2.40 3.93
CA HIS A 69 -9.72 2.76 2.59
C HIS A 69 -9.84 4.26 2.28
N LYS A 70 -10.90 4.92 2.78
CA LYS A 70 -11.13 6.35 2.55
C LYS A 70 -10.15 7.22 3.33
N GLU A 71 -9.94 6.92 4.61
CA GLU A 71 -9.00 7.68 5.43
C GLU A 71 -7.56 7.55 4.89
N MET A 72 -7.18 6.33 4.49
CA MET A 72 -5.86 6.12 3.91
C MET A 72 -5.68 6.84 2.57
N LYS A 73 -6.74 6.88 1.74
CA LYS A 73 -6.77 7.70 0.52
C LYS A 73 -6.49 9.17 0.82
N ASP A 74 -7.21 9.74 1.77
CA ASP A 74 -7.13 11.16 2.08
C ASP A 74 -5.72 11.52 2.58
N VAL A 75 -5.12 10.65 3.40
CA VAL A 75 -3.71 10.78 3.82
C VAL A 75 -2.75 10.66 2.64
N CYS A 76 -2.90 9.65 1.78
CA CYS A 76 -2.07 9.48 0.60
C CYS A 76 -2.19 10.66 -0.37
N GLN A 77 -3.38 11.25 -0.55
CA GLN A 77 -3.56 12.46 -1.36
C GLN A 77 -2.81 13.66 -0.79
N ALA A 78 -2.83 13.81 0.54
CA ALA A 78 -2.11 14.89 1.22
C ALA A 78 -0.59 14.68 1.14
N LEU A 79 -0.10 13.44 1.27
CA LEU A 79 1.32 13.09 1.14
C LEU A 79 1.82 13.23 -0.30
N ALA A 80 1.06 12.77 -1.29
CA ALA A 80 1.41 12.90 -2.72
C ALA A 80 1.53 14.37 -3.17
N LYS A 81 0.81 15.27 -2.49
CA LYS A 81 0.84 16.72 -2.75
C LYS A 81 1.71 17.48 -1.76
N TRP A 82 2.51 16.79 -0.96
CA TRP A 82 3.29 17.42 0.09
C TRP A 82 4.25 18.45 -0.49
N GLN A 83 4.22 19.66 0.05
CA GLN A 83 5.17 20.71 -0.26
C GLN A 83 5.92 21.11 1.01
N PRO A 84 7.27 21.09 1.04
CA PRO A 84 8.03 21.39 2.25
C PRO A 84 7.72 22.77 2.87
N LYS A 85 7.36 23.74 2.03
CA LYS A 85 7.04 25.11 2.46
C LYS A 85 5.59 25.27 2.95
N GLN A 86 4.70 24.34 2.61
CA GLN A 86 3.27 24.40 2.91
C GLN A 86 2.72 22.99 3.16
N PRO A 87 3.13 22.33 4.27
CA PRO A 87 2.67 20.99 4.57
C PRO A 87 1.19 21.00 4.99
N PRO A 88 0.41 19.94 4.67
CA PRO A 88 -0.95 19.79 5.16
C PRO A 88 -0.98 19.78 6.70
N ALA A 89 -1.72 20.70 7.33
CA ALA A 89 -1.68 20.93 8.77
C ALA A 89 -1.84 19.65 9.61
N ARG A 90 -2.79 18.78 9.26
CA ARG A 90 -3.05 17.51 9.96
C ARG A 90 -1.86 16.54 9.97
N LEU A 91 -1.00 16.63 8.95
CA LEU A 91 0.17 15.77 8.83
C LEU A 91 1.43 16.47 9.35
N ALA A 92 1.54 17.80 9.20
CA ALA A 92 2.68 18.57 9.67
C ALA A 92 2.98 18.32 11.16
N GLU A 93 1.94 18.20 11.99
CA GLU A 93 2.08 17.93 13.43
C GLU A 93 2.50 16.48 13.76
N ARG A 94 2.37 15.56 12.80
CA ARG A 94 2.63 14.12 12.99
C ARG A 94 3.99 13.68 12.46
N PHE A 95 4.58 14.46 11.56
CA PHE A 95 5.85 14.15 10.91
C PHE A 95 6.99 14.95 11.56
N LEU A 96 7.98 14.25 12.10
CA LEU A 96 9.22 14.85 12.59
C LEU A 96 10.10 15.37 11.42
N GLN A 97 9.93 14.79 10.23
CA GLN A 97 10.66 15.11 9.02
C GLN A 97 9.72 15.04 7.81
N PRO A 98 9.96 15.83 6.74
CA PRO A 98 9.18 15.73 5.51
C PRO A 98 9.18 14.29 4.95
N PRO A 99 8.08 13.84 4.31
CA PRO A 99 8.04 12.53 3.67
C PRO A 99 9.08 12.45 2.55
N THR A 100 9.81 11.34 2.51
CA THR A 100 10.80 11.07 1.46
C THR A 100 10.14 10.94 0.09
N PRO A 101 10.91 11.08 -1.01
CA PRO A 101 10.38 10.87 -2.36
C PRO A 101 9.72 9.51 -2.54
N ASP A 102 10.25 8.45 -1.93
CA ASP A 102 9.70 7.10 -2.01
C ASP A 102 8.32 7.00 -1.34
N ILE A 103 8.13 7.63 -0.17
CA ILE A 103 6.82 7.69 0.50
C ILE A 103 5.81 8.46 -0.35
N GLN A 104 6.23 9.56 -0.99
CA GLN A 104 5.36 10.31 -1.90
C GLN A 104 5.01 9.50 -3.17
N ALA A 105 5.94 8.69 -3.67
CA ALA A 105 5.70 7.79 -4.81
C ALA A 105 4.70 6.68 -4.46
N VAL A 106 4.84 6.05 -3.29
CA VAL A 106 3.88 5.06 -2.78
C VAL A 106 2.49 5.68 -2.58
N ALA A 107 2.44 6.88 -2.00
CA ALA A 107 1.19 7.61 -1.81
C ALA A 107 0.51 7.96 -3.15
N SER A 108 1.28 8.40 -4.14
CA SER A 108 0.79 8.67 -5.49
C SER A 108 0.24 7.41 -6.15
N ALA A 109 0.99 6.31 -6.11
CA ALA A 109 0.56 5.02 -6.65
C ALA A 109 -0.75 4.52 -6.00
N PHE A 110 -0.88 4.68 -4.68
CA PHE A 110 -2.11 4.34 -3.96
C PHE A 110 -3.32 5.13 -4.47
N VAL A 111 -3.15 6.45 -4.65
CA VAL A 111 -4.19 7.36 -5.14
C VAL A 111 -4.57 7.03 -6.59
N GLU A 112 -3.60 6.77 -7.44
CA GLU A 112 -3.80 6.42 -8.85
C GLU A 112 -4.58 5.11 -9.01
N LEU A 113 -4.18 4.07 -8.28
CA LEU A 113 -4.85 2.77 -8.28
C LEU A 113 -6.30 2.84 -7.79
N GLN A 114 -6.60 3.76 -6.86
CA GLN A 114 -7.95 3.92 -6.32
C GLN A 114 -8.88 4.70 -7.25
N HIS A 115 -8.39 5.71 -7.98
CA HIS A 115 -9.24 6.63 -8.75
C HIS A 115 -9.82 6.08 -10.05
N HIS A 116 -9.39 4.92 -10.56
CA HIS A 116 -9.97 4.28 -11.76
C HIS A 116 -10.23 5.23 -12.96
N GLY A 117 -9.35 6.21 -13.21
CA GLY A 117 -9.46 7.06 -14.40
C GLY A 117 -9.25 6.23 -15.66
N HIS A 118 -10.23 6.21 -16.57
CA HIS A 118 -10.20 5.45 -17.84
C HIS A 118 -8.96 5.73 -18.74
N THR A 119 -8.15 6.73 -18.41
CA THR A 119 -6.96 7.19 -19.12
C THR A 119 -5.64 6.59 -18.60
N THR A 120 -5.62 5.96 -17.42
CA THR A 120 -4.37 5.53 -16.75
C THR A 120 -3.95 4.09 -17.03
N LEU A 121 -4.72 3.33 -17.82
CA LEU A 121 -4.42 1.92 -18.12
C LEU A 121 -3.08 1.72 -18.86
N ASP A 122 -2.66 2.70 -19.66
CA ASP A 122 -1.37 2.66 -20.38
C ASP A 122 -0.17 2.86 -19.43
N HIS A 123 -0.34 3.62 -18.35
CA HIS A 123 0.72 3.89 -17.36
C HIS A 123 0.91 2.70 -16.40
N VAL A 124 -0.19 2.04 -16.01
CA VAL A 124 -0.15 0.82 -15.19
C VAL A 124 0.66 -0.29 -15.87
N TRP A 125 0.53 -0.43 -17.20
CA TRP A 125 1.35 -1.38 -17.99
C TRP A 125 2.85 -1.09 -17.96
N THR A 126 3.24 0.18 -17.81
CA THR A 126 4.66 0.60 -17.73
C THR A 126 5.22 0.39 -16.33
N PHE A 127 4.43 0.66 -15.29
CA PHE A 127 4.79 0.43 -13.88
C PHE A 127 5.10 -1.04 -13.58
N PHE A 128 4.27 -1.98 -14.08
CA PHE A 128 4.46 -3.42 -13.84
C PHE A 128 5.65 -4.05 -14.58
N ARG A 129 6.25 -3.37 -15.56
CA ARG A 129 7.49 -3.83 -16.21
C ARG A 129 8.76 -3.45 -15.46
N GLY A 130 8.68 -2.53 -14.49
CA GLY A 130 9.87 -1.88 -13.90
C GLY A 130 10.20 -2.19 -12.43
N THR A 131 9.35 -2.91 -11.69
CA THR A 131 9.56 -3.10 -10.24
C THR A 131 10.38 -4.36 -9.94
N ASP A 132 11.70 -4.17 -9.87
CA ASP A 132 12.67 -5.13 -9.33
C ASP A 132 12.49 -5.28 -7.80
N ARG A 133 12.56 -6.53 -7.34
CA ARG A 133 12.43 -7.00 -5.95
C ARG A 133 13.48 -6.34 -5.06
N ARG A 134 13.10 -5.48 -4.10
CA ARG A 134 13.98 -5.14 -2.98
C ARG A 134 13.31 -4.30 -1.88
N PHE A 135 12.32 -4.83 -1.17
CA PHE A 135 11.96 -4.27 0.14
C PHE A 135 11.47 -5.35 1.10
N LEU A 136 11.98 -5.27 2.34
CA LEU A 136 11.54 -5.89 3.59
C LEU A 136 12.32 -7.12 4.07
N GLU A 137 13.35 -6.87 4.88
CA GLU A 137 13.75 -7.74 5.98
C GLU A 137 13.70 -6.92 7.27
N ALA A 138 12.93 -7.39 8.26
CA ALA A 138 12.84 -6.80 9.61
C ALA A 138 13.28 -7.84 10.65
N ASP A 139 13.93 -7.36 11.72
CA ASP A 139 14.62 -8.16 12.76
C ASP A 139 13.63 -8.96 13.64
N PRO A 140 13.79 -10.30 13.73
CA PRO A 140 12.85 -11.20 14.41
C PRO A 140 12.87 -11.20 15.96
N ASN A 141 13.72 -10.40 16.64
CA ASN A 141 13.97 -10.60 18.07
C ASN A 141 13.16 -9.78 19.10
N THR A 142 12.22 -8.93 18.70
CA THR A 142 11.46 -8.08 19.64
C THR A 142 10.22 -8.79 20.21
N ARG A 143 10.02 -8.73 21.54
CA ARG A 143 8.88 -9.34 22.28
C ARG A 143 7.78 -8.31 22.60
N CYS A 144 6.58 -8.79 22.97
CA CYS A 144 5.36 -7.95 23.07
C CYS A 144 5.24 -7.25 24.41
N PRO A 145 4.87 -5.96 24.45
CA PRO A 145 4.56 -5.30 25.72
C PRO A 145 3.32 -5.96 26.34
N GLY A 146 3.48 -6.60 27.51
CA GLY A 146 2.37 -7.15 28.30
C GLY A 146 2.34 -8.68 28.49
N ASP A 147 3.34 -9.43 28.02
CA ASP A 147 3.47 -10.85 28.40
C ASP A 147 3.86 -10.97 29.89
N PRO A 148 3.15 -11.77 30.71
CA PRO A 148 3.64 -12.15 32.04
C PRO A 148 4.94 -12.94 31.92
N GLN A 149 5.83 -12.77 32.91
CA GLN A 149 7.15 -13.41 32.99
C GLN A 149 7.09 -14.94 32.96
#